data_AF-A0A7S1YC30-F1
#
_entry.id   AF-A0A7S1YC30-F1
#
_cell.length_a   1.000
_cell.length_b   1.000
_cell.length_c   1.000
_cell.angle_alpha   90.00
_cell.angle_beta   90.00
_cell.angle_gamma   90.00
#
_symmetry.space_group_name_H-M   'P 1'
#
loop_
_entity.id
_entity.type
_entity.pdbx_description
1 polymer ?
#
loop_
_entity_poly.entity_id
_entity_poly.type
_entity_poly.pdbx_seq_one_letter_code
_entity_poly.pdbx_strand_id
1 'polypeptide(L)'
;IFLFFCSLVSFACSKKILGGSSLSVADGPKVVSTLGANSARVYGSWRYLCHHVQWAAIDPAWNASFVLEHLGELAGPFTVDWKWTLVDAEVAGAAKAGVQVLLQTGEGTSESLPLIAGGPFDGQRFDPVVVGPDLYTAVLTLVTYSVSRRYADQVAMV
;
A
#
# COMPACT_ATOMS: atom_id res chain seq x y z
N ILE A 1 -4.56 3.27 43.08
CA ILE A 1 -4.00 4.09 41.98
C ILE A 1 -3.46 3.24 40.82
N PHE A 2 -3.12 1.95 41.00
CA PHE A 2 -2.46 1.13 39.96
C PHE A 2 -3.37 0.32 39.01
N LEU A 3 -4.69 0.37 39.16
CA LEU A 3 -5.64 -0.44 38.36
C LEU A 3 -6.43 0.37 37.32
N PHE A 4 -6.14 1.67 37.17
CA PHE A 4 -6.90 2.55 36.26
C PHE A 4 -6.25 2.75 34.88
N PHE A 5 -5.03 2.24 34.66
CA PHE A 5 -4.27 2.49 33.43
C PHE A 5 -4.37 1.39 32.37
N CYS A 6 -4.85 0.18 32.71
CA CYS A 6 -4.97 -0.91 31.73
C CYS A 6 -6.21 -0.82 30.83
N SER A 7 -7.15 0.11 31.10
CA SER A 7 -8.36 0.28 30.29
C SER A 7 -8.20 1.28 29.14
N LEU A 8 -7.10 2.03 29.06
CA LEU A 8 -6.88 3.03 28.01
C LEU A 8 -6.17 2.47 26.76
N VAL A 9 -5.60 1.26 26.84
CA VAL A 9 -4.86 0.67 25.72
C VAL A 9 -5.77 -0.11 24.76
N SER A 10 -7.01 -0.42 25.17
CA SER A 10 -7.96 -1.18 24.35
C SER A 10 -9.02 -0.32 23.64
N PHE A 11 -8.90 1.02 23.71
CA PHE A 11 -9.79 1.96 23.02
C PHE A 11 -9.32 2.35 21.61
N ALA A 12 -8.35 1.63 21.04
CA ALA A 12 -8.24 1.51 19.58
C ALA A 12 -9.31 0.53 19.06
N CYS A 13 -10.56 0.75 19.50
CA CYS A 13 -11.72 0.05 19.02
C CYS A 13 -11.82 0.38 17.52
N SER A 14 -11.72 -0.61 16.65
CA SER A 14 -11.99 -0.40 15.23
C SER A 14 -13.34 0.31 15.13
N LYS A 15 -13.35 1.53 14.59
CA LYS A 15 -14.62 2.20 14.32
C LYS A 15 -15.36 1.27 13.37
N LYS A 16 -16.55 0.83 13.76
CA LYS A 16 -17.40 -0.01 12.92
C LYS A 16 -17.52 0.64 11.55
N ILE A 17 -17.03 -0.02 10.49
CA ILE A 17 -17.07 0.54 9.13
C ILE A 17 -18.55 0.62 8.70
N LEU A 18 -19.06 1.85 8.52
CA LEU A 18 -20.45 2.10 8.11
C LEU A 18 -20.59 2.26 6.59
N GLY A 19 -19.47 2.35 5.87
CA GLY A 19 -19.39 2.57 4.43
C GLY A 19 -18.17 3.42 4.07
N GLY A 20 -17.81 3.47 2.79
CA GLY A 20 -16.71 4.31 2.31
C GLY A 20 -16.75 4.57 0.80
N SER A 21 -16.03 5.61 0.38
CA SER A 21 -15.86 5.98 -1.02
C SER A 21 -14.41 5.88 -1.42
N SER A 22 -14.18 5.51 -2.68
CA SER A 22 -12.89 5.50 -3.34
C SER A 22 -12.72 6.64 -4.35
N LEU A 23 -13.66 7.59 -4.38
CA LEU A 23 -13.65 8.63 -5.40
C LEU A 23 -12.52 9.62 -5.15
N SER A 24 -11.53 9.61 -6.04
CA SER A 24 -10.42 10.57 -6.15
C SER A 24 -10.89 11.96 -6.62
N VAL A 25 -12.08 12.39 -6.22
CA VAL A 25 -12.61 13.73 -6.52
C VAL A 25 -12.37 14.64 -5.33
N ALA A 26 -12.03 15.90 -5.58
CA ALA A 26 -11.91 16.91 -4.53
C ALA A 26 -13.18 16.91 -3.66
N ASP A 27 -13.00 16.92 -2.34
CA ASP A 27 -14.05 16.84 -1.32
C ASP A 27 -14.91 15.55 -1.28
N GLY A 28 -14.59 14.53 -2.08
CA GLY A 28 -15.30 13.23 -2.06
C GLY A 28 -15.43 12.61 -0.66
N PRO A 29 -14.34 12.52 0.14
CA PRO A 29 -14.41 12.05 1.52
C PRO A 29 -15.32 12.89 2.43
N LYS A 30 -15.41 14.21 2.20
CA LYS A 30 -16.29 15.12 2.96
C LYS A 30 -17.76 14.90 2.61
N VAL A 31 -18.06 14.69 1.33
CA VAL A 31 -19.43 14.42 0.87
C VAL A 31 -19.95 13.10 1.43
N VAL A 32 -19.12 12.05 1.47
CA VAL A 32 -19.59 10.78 2.03
C VAL A 32 -19.64 10.78 3.55
N SER A 33 -18.82 11.60 4.22
CA SER A 33 -18.90 11.74 5.67
C SER A 33 -20.17 12.45 6.12
N THR A 34 -20.67 13.44 5.36
CA THR A 34 -21.99 14.05 5.63
C THR A 34 -23.15 13.07 5.41
N LEU A 35 -22.94 12.01 4.64
CA LEU A 35 -23.90 10.91 4.44
C LEU A 35 -23.77 9.77 5.46
N GLY A 36 -22.89 9.91 6.46
CA GLY A 36 -22.71 8.93 7.53
C GLY A 36 -21.61 7.89 7.30
N ALA A 37 -20.89 7.95 6.18
CA ALA A 37 -19.69 7.13 6.01
C ALA A 37 -18.61 7.60 6.99
N ASN A 38 -17.96 6.65 7.66
CA ASN A 38 -16.89 6.95 8.61
C ASN A 38 -15.53 6.43 8.13
N SER A 39 -15.45 5.94 6.89
CA SER A 39 -14.22 5.45 6.29
C SER A 39 -14.08 5.84 4.82
N ALA A 40 -12.85 5.85 4.31
CA ALA A 40 -12.53 6.00 2.89
C ALA A 40 -11.52 4.92 2.49
N ARG A 41 -11.71 4.33 1.32
CA ARG A 41 -10.79 3.34 0.78
C ARG A 41 -9.75 4.04 -0.09
N VAL A 42 -8.48 3.86 0.24
CA VAL A 42 -7.36 4.43 -0.50
C VAL A 42 -6.57 3.28 -1.14
N TYR A 43 -6.30 3.39 -2.44
CA TYR A 43 -5.57 2.34 -3.15
C TYR A 43 -4.08 2.65 -3.17
N GLY A 44 -3.34 2.04 -2.24
CA GLY A 44 -1.88 1.98 -2.25
C GLY A 44 -1.35 0.84 -3.12
N SER A 45 -2.01 0.55 -4.24
CA SER A 45 -1.62 -0.55 -5.12
C SER A 45 -0.40 -0.16 -5.94
N TRP A 46 0.46 -1.15 -6.22
CA TRP A 46 1.68 -1.02 -7.02
C TRP A 46 1.45 -0.15 -8.26
N ARG A 47 0.41 -0.44 -9.07
CA ARG A 47 0.12 0.24 -10.34
C ARG A 47 0.12 1.77 -10.28
N TYR A 48 -0.16 2.35 -9.11
CA TYR A 48 -0.23 3.80 -8.91
C TYR A 48 1.11 4.39 -8.46
N LEU A 49 1.95 3.58 -7.85
CA LEU A 49 3.17 3.98 -7.18
C LEU A 49 4.40 3.75 -8.05
N CYS A 50 4.39 2.70 -8.87
CA CYS A 50 5.55 2.26 -9.64
C CYS A 50 5.13 1.89 -11.06
N HIS A 51 5.66 2.61 -12.05
CA HIS A 51 5.46 2.31 -13.47
C HIS A 51 6.54 1.38 -14.04
N HIS A 52 7.72 1.39 -13.43
CA HIS A 52 8.85 0.57 -13.83
C HIS A 52 9.50 -0.06 -12.61
N VAL A 53 9.70 -1.37 -12.67
CA VAL A 53 10.56 -2.07 -11.72
C VAL A 53 11.96 -2.15 -12.31
N GLN A 54 12.93 -1.56 -11.62
CA GLN A 54 14.33 -1.59 -12.02
C GLN A 54 14.89 -2.99 -11.76
N TRP A 55 15.27 -3.71 -12.81
CA TRP A 55 15.77 -5.08 -12.67
C TRP A 55 17.04 -5.14 -11.80
N ALA A 56 17.90 -4.13 -11.88
CA ALA A 56 19.10 -4.04 -11.05
C ALA A 56 18.83 -3.91 -9.54
N ALA A 57 17.60 -3.57 -9.13
CA ALA A 57 17.19 -3.48 -7.73
C ALA A 57 16.61 -4.80 -7.18
N ILE A 58 16.58 -5.86 -7.99
CA ILE A 58 16.01 -7.17 -7.65
C ILE A 58 17.07 -8.25 -7.83
N ASP A 59 17.13 -9.18 -6.89
CA ASP A 59 17.82 -10.45 -7.09
C ASP A 59 16.82 -11.50 -7.61
N PRO A 60 17.07 -12.13 -8.78
CA PRO A 60 16.20 -13.16 -9.31
C PRO A 60 16.01 -14.39 -8.40
N ALA A 61 16.88 -14.59 -7.41
CA ALA A 61 16.76 -15.67 -6.43
C ALA A 61 15.83 -15.35 -5.25
N TRP A 62 15.31 -14.13 -5.15
CA TRP A 62 14.39 -13.77 -4.08
C TRP A 62 13.11 -14.61 -4.10
N ASN A 63 12.69 -15.00 -2.89
CA ASN A 63 11.39 -15.58 -2.60
C ASN A 63 10.77 -14.85 -1.40
N ALA A 64 9.50 -15.12 -1.11
CA ALA A 64 8.78 -14.44 -0.03
C ALA A 64 9.46 -14.57 1.33
N SER A 65 10.02 -15.74 1.67
CA SER A 65 10.68 -15.96 2.96
C SER A 65 11.93 -15.10 3.10
N PHE A 66 12.79 -15.09 2.08
CA PHE A 66 13.97 -14.24 2.06
C PHE A 66 13.59 -12.76 2.24
N VAL A 67 12.59 -12.29 1.49
CA VAL A 67 12.14 -10.89 1.56
C VAL A 67 11.57 -10.56 2.94
N LEU A 68 10.76 -11.44 3.53
CA LEU A 68 10.18 -11.25 4.87
C LEU A 68 11.26 -11.07 5.95
N GLU A 69 12.36 -11.82 5.86
CA GLU A 69 13.49 -11.72 6.78
C GLU A 69 14.28 -10.41 6.63
N HIS A 70 14.28 -9.79 5.43
CA HIS A 70 15.12 -8.63 5.09
C HIS A 70 14.31 -7.35 4.75
N LEU A 71 13.02 -7.30 5.10
CA LEU A 71 12.11 -6.22 4.73
C LEU A 71 12.65 -4.81 5.01
N GLY A 72 13.27 -4.61 6.18
CA GLY A 72 13.78 -3.29 6.59
C GLY A 72 14.92 -2.79 5.71
N GLU A 73 15.76 -3.69 5.22
CA GLU A 73 16.93 -3.39 4.40
C GLU A 73 16.54 -3.17 2.94
N LEU A 74 15.59 -3.97 2.44
CA LEU A 74 15.17 -3.96 1.05
C LEU A 74 14.20 -2.81 0.73
N ALA A 75 13.29 -2.45 1.65
CA ALA A 75 12.17 -1.55 1.35
C ALA A 75 12.58 -0.13 0.96
N GLY A 76 13.57 0.44 1.66
CA GLY A 76 14.04 1.80 1.39
C GLY A 76 14.59 1.94 -0.04
N PRO A 77 15.66 1.21 -0.40
CA PRO A 77 16.23 1.23 -1.75
C PRO A 77 15.22 0.89 -2.86
N PHE A 78 14.31 -0.06 -2.60
CA PHE A 78 13.34 -0.53 -3.58
C PHE A 78 12.29 0.53 -3.97
N THR A 79 12.02 1.51 -3.11
CA THR A 79 10.93 2.48 -3.28
C THR A 79 11.38 3.90 -3.59
N VAL A 80 12.67 4.11 -3.89
CA VAL A 80 13.26 5.44 -4.11
C VAL A 80 12.55 6.22 -5.21
N ASP A 81 12.22 5.57 -6.34
CA ASP A 81 11.63 6.25 -7.51
C ASP A 81 10.09 6.17 -7.55
N TRP A 82 9.45 5.80 -6.44
CA TRP A 82 8.02 5.61 -6.40
C TRP A 82 7.25 6.94 -6.31
N LYS A 83 6.12 7.01 -7.01
CA LYS A 83 5.23 8.16 -7.07
C LYS A 83 4.17 8.09 -5.98
N TRP A 84 4.50 8.63 -4.80
CA TRP A 84 3.60 8.62 -3.65
C TRP A 84 2.49 9.69 -3.68
N THR A 85 2.62 10.70 -4.53
CA THR A 85 1.81 11.93 -4.49
C THR A 85 0.30 11.69 -4.54
N LEU A 86 -0.16 10.75 -5.37
CA LEU A 86 -1.59 10.43 -5.47
C LEU A 86 -2.11 9.80 -4.17
N VAL A 87 -1.40 8.80 -3.66
CA VAL A 87 -1.80 8.08 -2.44
C VAL A 87 -1.68 8.98 -1.23
N ASP A 88 -0.62 9.78 -1.13
CA ASP A 88 -0.43 10.78 -0.07
C ASP A 88 -1.59 11.79 -0.05
N ALA A 89 -2.04 12.27 -1.21
CA ALA A 89 -3.16 13.20 -1.31
C ALA A 89 -4.50 12.56 -0.88
N GLU A 90 -4.74 11.30 -1.24
CA GLU A 90 -5.94 10.56 -0.83
C GLU A 90 -5.97 10.30 0.68
N VAL A 91 -4.85 9.86 1.26
CA VAL A 91 -4.71 9.66 2.72
C VAL A 91 -4.93 10.99 3.46
N ALA A 92 -4.27 12.06 3.03
CA ALA A 92 -4.41 13.38 3.66
C ALA A 92 -5.84 13.94 3.53
N GLY A 93 -6.49 13.73 2.38
CA GLY A 93 -7.86 14.14 2.14
C GLY A 93 -8.86 13.43 3.06
N ALA A 94 -8.70 12.13 3.24
CA ALA A 94 -9.50 11.34 4.17
C ALA A 94 -9.27 11.76 5.63
N ALA A 95 -8.02 11.97 6.03
CA ALA A 95 -7.67 12.47 7.36
C ALA A 95 -8.31 13.85 7.64
N LYS A 96 -8.23 14.79 6.68
CA LYS A 96 -8.85 16.12 6.78
C LYS A 96 -10.38 16.06 6.90
N ALA A 97 -11.01 15.05 6.29
CA ALA A 97 -12.45 14.82 6.39
C ALA A 97 -12.88 14.12 7.69
N GLY A 98 -11.93 13.73 8.55
CA GLY A 98 -12.22 13.05 9.82
C GLY A 98 -12.69 11.60 9.68
N VAL A 99 -12.46 10.98 8.52
CA VAL A 99 -12.84 9.58 8.25
C VAL A 99 -11.63 8.66 8.37
N GLN A 100 -11.88 7.40 8.73
CA GLN A 100 -10.86 6.36 8.82
C GLN A 100 -10.36 5.97 7.43
N VAL A 101 -9.04 5.91 7.24
CA VAL A 101 -8.46 5.37 6.00
C VAL A 101 -8.41 3.85 6.07
N LEU A 102 -8.93 3.19 5.04
CA LEU A 102 -8.79 1.77 4.77
C LEU A 102 -7.83 1.62 3.59
N LEU A 103 -6.58 1.28 3.88
CA LEU A 103 -5.53 1.17 2.87
C LEU A 103 -5.60 -0.19 2.19
N GLN A 104 -5.82 -0.21 0.88
CA GLN A 104 -5.77 -1.43 0.08
C GLN A 104 -4.44 -1.50 -0.67
N THR A 105 -3.62 -2.50 -0.34
CA THR A 105 -2.35 -2.79 -1.04
C THR A 105 -2.53 -3.95 -2.03
N GLY A 106 -1.60 -4.12 -2.97
CA GLY A 106 -1.64 -5.19 -3.96
C GLY A 106 -1.25 -4.73 -5.37
N GLU A 107 -1.44 -5.60 -6.35
CA GLU A 107 -1.08 -5.35 -7.76
C GLU A 107 -2.02 -4.34 -8.46
N GLY A 108 -3.34 -4.44 -8.22
CA GLY A 108 -4.37 -3.62 -8.84
C GLY A 108 -5.10 -4.33 -9.98
N THR A 109 -4.40 -4.74 -11.05
CA THR A 109 -4.91 -5.50 -12.23
C THR A 109 -3.75 -5.90 -13.15
N SER A 110 -3.82 -7.03 -13.87
CA SER A 110 -2.78 -7.53 -14.79
C SER A 110 -2.41 -6.53 -15.91
N GLU A 111 -3.39 -5.84 -16.50
CA GLU A 111 -3.18 -4.83 -17.55
C GLU A 111 -2.51 -3.53 -17.04
N SER A 112 -2.19 -3.46 -15.75
CA SER A 112 -1.56 -2.30 -15.12
C SER A 112 -0.33 -2.67 -14.28
N LEU A 113 0.20 -3.89 -14.44
CA LEU A 113 1.52 -4.26 -13.93
C LEU A 113 2.58 -3.36 -14.57
N PRO A 114 3.63 -2.95 -13.84
CA PRO A 114 4.66 -2.11 -14.42
C PRO A 114 5.46 -2.87 -15.46
N LEU A 115 6.25 -2.11 -16.20
CA LEU A 115 7.25 -2.67 -17.07
C LEU A 115 8.54 -2.94 -16.29
N ILE A 116 9.27 -3.96 -16.72
CA ILE A 116 10.62 -4.23 -16.25
C ILE A 116 11.55 -3.26 -16.98
N ALA A 117 12.41 -2.57 -16.23
CA ALA A 117 13.44 -1.69 -16.77
C ALA A 117 14.82 -2.33 -16.59
N GLY A 118 15.49 -2.58 -17.72
CA GLY A 118 16.78 -3.26 -17.80
C GLY A 118 16.69 -4.78 -17.62
N GLY A 119 17.82 -5.45 -17.87
CA GLY A 119 17.94 -6.90 -17.66
C GLY A 119 17.30 -7.76 -18.77
N PRO A 120 17.09 -9.06 -18.51
CA PRO A 120 16.70 -10.04 -19.52
C PRO A 120 15.24 -9.94 -19.98
N PHE A 121 14.40 -9.22 -19.23
CA PHE A 121 12.96 -9.07 -19.52
C PHE A 121 12.57 -7.60 -19.77
N ASP A 122 13.54 -6.76 -20.16
CA ASP A 122 13.32 -5.32 -20.38
C ASP A 122 12.10 -5.04 -21.29
N GLY A 123 11.26 -4.09 -20.86
CA GLY A 123 10.02 -3.72 -21.53
C GLY A 123 8.85 -4.69 -21.37
N GLN A 124 9.03 -5.87 -20.77
CA GLN A 124 7.92 -6.78 -20.45
C GLN A 124 7.22 -6.38 -19.15
N ARG A 125 5.97 -6.80 -18.97
CA ARG A 125 5.26 -6.62 -17.70
C ARG A 125 5.92 -7.48 -16.61
N PHE A 126 6.01 -6.94 -15.40
CA PHE A 126 6.42 -7.71 -14.22
C PHE A 126 5.28 -8.66 -13.83
N ASP A 127 5.16 -9.78 -14.53
CA ASP A 127 4.07 -10.75 -14.45
C ASP A 127 4.62 -12.12 -13.98
N PRO A 128 3.89 -12.89 -13.14
CA PRO A 128 4.37 -14.17 -12.64
C PRO A 128 4.68 -15.21 -13.74
N VAL A 129 4.10 -15.09 -14.94
CA VAL A 129 4.43 -15.94 -16.09
C VAL A 129 5.76 -15.55 -16.74
N VAL A 130 6.16 -14.28 -16.61
CA VAL A 130 7.42 -13.74 -17.16
C VAL A 130 8.58 -13.96 -16.19
N VAL A 131 8.41 -13.53 -14.94
CA VAL A 131 9.49 -13.52 -13.94
C VAL A 131 9.48 -14.71 -12.99
N GLY A 132 8.44 -15.55 -13.07
CA GLY A 132 8.20 -16.66 -12.16
C GLY A 132 7.38 -16.26 -10.93
N PRO A 133 6.55 -17.18 -10.40
CA PRO A 133 5.62 -16.88 -9.31
C PRO A 133 6.31 -16.55 -7.97
N ASP A 134 7.47 -17.14 -7.71
CA ASP A 134 8.20 -16.94 -6.45
C ASP A 134 8.77 -15.53 -6.35
N LEU A 135 9.47 -15.10 -7.42
CA LEU A 135 10.01 -13.75 -7.50
C LEU A 135 8.89 -12.71 -7.53
N TYR A 136 7.79 -13.01 -8.25
CA TYR A 136 6.60 -12.18 -8.25
C TYR A 136 6.05 -11.96 -6.85
N THR A 137 5.86 -13.04 -6.09
CA THR A 137 5.34 -12.99 -4.72
C THR A 137 6.31 -12.28 -3.77
N ALA A 138 7.62 -12.49 -3.94
CA ALA A 138 8.65 -11.81 -3.16
C ALA A 138 8.55 -10.28 -3.32
N VAL A 139 8.49 -9.82 -4.56
CA VAL A 139 8.39 -8.38 -4.87
C VAL A 139 7.05 -7.82 -4.41
N LEU A 140 5.94 -8.53 -4.62
CA LEU A 140 4.63 -8.09 -4.14
C LEU A 140 4.60 -7.97 -2.61
N THR A 141 5.28 -8.87 -1.89
CA THR A 141 5.44 -8.80 -0.43
C THR A 141 6.17 -7.51 -0.02
N LEU A 142 7.27 -7.18 -0.72
CA LEU A 142 8.03 -5.97 -0.46
C LEU A 142 7.24 -4.70 -0.76
N VAL A 143 6.44 -4.70 -1.82
CA VAL A 143 5.50 -3.63 -2.17
C VAL A 143 4.50 -3.42 -1.05
N THR A 144 3.78 -4.47 -0.66
CA THR A 144 2.77 -4.41 0.40
C THR A 144 3.38 -3.92 1.71
N TYR A 145 4.55 -4.42 2.10
CA TYR A 145 5.25 -3.95 3.28
C TYR A 145 5.61 -2.47 3.19
N SER A 146 6.20 -2.03 2.08
CA SER A 146 6.65 -0.63 1.91
C SER A 146 5.48 0.35 2.00
N VAL A 147 4.37 0.01 1.37
CA VAL A 147 3.14 0.81 1.41
C VAL A 147 2.55 0.82 2.83
N SER A 148 2.43 -0.34 3.46
CA SER A 148 1.89 -0.46 4.82
C SER A 148 2.73 0.33 5.82
N ARG A 149 4.06 0.22 5.72
CA ARG A 149 5.01 0.92 6.60
C ARG A 149 4.93 2.42 6.45
N ARG A 150 4.82 2.95 5.23
CA ARG A 150 4.70 4.40 4.97
C ARG A 150 3.51 5.02 5.71
N TYR A 151 2.41 4.29 5.79
CA TYR A 151 1.14 4.81 6.30
C TYR A 151 0.71 4.23 7.65
N ALA A 152 1.57 3.45 8.33
CA ALA A 152 1.24 2.72 9.55
C ALA A 152 0.64 3.60 10.66
N ASP A 153 1.07 4.86 10.78
CA ASP A 153 0.58 5.80 11.79
C ASP A 153 -0.71 6.55 11.37
N GLN A 154 -1.17 6.36 10.13
CA GLN A 154 -2.23 7.17 9.52
C GLN A 154 -3.45 6.35 9.08
N VAL A 155 -3.35 5.02 9.02
CA VAL A 155 -4.36 4.15 8.40
C VAL A 155 -4.66 2.93 9.26
N ALA A 156 -5.88 2.43 9.13
CA ALA A 156 -6.17 1.07 9.55
C ALA A 156 -5.91 0.12 8.38
N MET A 157 -5.10 -0.91 8.62
CA MET A 157 -4.91 -2.00 7.68
C MET A 157 -6.17 -2.88 7.68
N VAL A 158 -6.65 -3.25 6.49
CA VAL A 158 -7.85 -4.10 6.30
C VAL A 158 -7.50 -5.32 5.48
#